data_AF-A0A924IN64-F1
#
_entry.id   AF-A0A924IN64-F1
#
_cell.length_a   1.000
_cell.length_b   1.000
_cell.length_c   1.000
_cell.angle_alpha   90.00
_cell.angle_beta   90.00
_cell.angle_gamma   90.00
#
_symmetry.space_group_name_H-M   'P 1'
#
loop_
_entity.id
_entity.type
_entity.pdbx_description
1 polymer ?
#
loop_
_entity_poly.entity_id
_entity_poly.type
_entity_poly.pdbx_seq_one_letter_code
_entity_poly.pdbx_strand_id
1 'polypeptide(L)'
;MAQENPDAHGDEAWVQDSAASAPARAPAGRITSTASVDDAAPRSRTDAGRMLRRPAPVPLSKEEREALLVARTEEVSQMLKGVSAQLSDIQNEAARSVSRIADSAHLMAATAGQRFLAVLAYPFLMLLKLILFPLSVVQRILGRFAPTRHYDDGETVHDWDEETAEKSEPEQLATFNDMLELNVIFMDNQRVPLYSQAQTRGTGRLGRLEEQFIVDNAMQAIRECSEFTADLPTPATGQYANEPIRNIMDGVQPRDVGRFLAFVKAFPGKYIGKTWKVSETFATWLLNNAPGSQG
;
A
#
# COMPACT_ATOMS: atom_id res chain seq x y z
N MET A 1 -11.79 9.31 -63.82
CA MET A 1 -12.20 10.47 -63.01
C MET A 1 -11.27 10.49 -61.81
N ALA A 2 -10.23 11.30 -61.89
CA ALA A 2 -9.23 11.48 -60.85
C ALA A 2 -9.73 12.57 -59.89
N GLN A 3 -9.64 12.30 -58.59
CA GLN A 3 -10.09 13.21 -57.54
C GLN A 3 -8.86 13.92 -56.99
N GLU A 4 -8.77 15.20 -57.30
CA GLU A 4 -7.72 16.12 -56.85
C GLU A 4 -7.83 16.38 -55.34
N ASN A 5 -6.66 16.46 -54.71
CA ASN A 5 -6.43 16.78 -53.31
C ASN A 5 -5.83 18.19 -53.24
N PRO A 6 -6.49 19.19 -52.65
CA PRO A 6 -5.90 20.51 -52.47
C PRO A 6 -5.53 20.79 -51.00
N ASP A 7 -4.36 21.43 -50.88
CA ASP A 7 -3.95 22.39 -49.84
C ASP A 7 -3.61 21.83 -48.44
N ALA A 8 -2.35 21.75 -47.98
CA ALA A 8 -1.22 22.69 -47.97
C ALA A 8 -1.32 23.83 -46.92
N HIS A 9 -0.29 23.83 -46.07
CA HIS A 9 0.28 24.92 -45.27
C HIS A 9 -0.47 25.48 -44.05
N GLY A 10 0.22 25.37 -42.91
CA GLY A 10 -0.07 26.05 -41.66
C GLY A 10 1.09 25.88 -40.66
N ASP A 11 2.26 26.40 -41.01
CA ASP A 11 3.39 26.58 -40.09
C ASP A 11 3.06 27.76 -39.15
N GLU A 12 2.68 27.48 -37.90
CA GLU A 12 2.65 28.50 -36.84
C GLU A 12 3.75 28.25 -35.82
N ALA A 13 4.82 29.02 -35.99
CA ALA A 13 5.88 29.21 -35.01
C ALA A 13 5.36 30.01 -33.81
N TRP A 14 5.19 29.35 -32.67
CA TRP A 14 5.03 30.03 -31.38
C TRP A 14 6.39 30.15 -30.70
N VAL A 15 7.06 31.26 -30.97
CA VAL A 15 8.10 31.83 -30.11
C VAL A 15 7.40 32.70 -29.08
N GLN A 16 7.42 32.28 -27.81
CA GLN A 16 7.19 33.18 -26.69
C GLN A 16 8.34 33.05 -25.69
N ASP A 17 9.25 34.02 -25.81
CA ASP A 17 10.05 34.51 -24.70
C ASP A 17 9.13 34.90 -23.54
N SER A 18 9.42 34.37 -22.36
CA SER A 18 8.99 34.97 -21.09
C SER A 18 10.10 34.80 -20.09
N ALA A 19 10.98 35.80 -20.10
CA ALA A 19 11.88 36.12 -19.03
C ALA A 19 11.10 36.53 -17.75
N ALA A 20 11.81 36.44 -16.63
CA ALA A 20 11.53 37.05 -15.33
C ALA A 20 10.59 36.30 -14.37
N SER A 21 11.19 35.58 -13.42
CA SER A 21 11.36 36.10 -12.05
C SER A 21 11.96 35.04 -11.14
N ALA A 22 13.22 35.25 -10.75
CA ALA A 22 13.86 34.52 -9.67
C ALA A 22 13.30 35.01 -8.32
N PRO A 23 12.79 34.13 -7.44
CA PRO A 23 12.50 34.53 -6.07
C PRO A 23 13.80 34.67 -5.26
N ALA A 24 13.85 35.78 -4.52
CA ALA A 24 14.97 36.22 -3.70
C ALA A 24 15.46 35.15 -2.72
N ARG A 25 16.79 35.01 -2.68
CA ARG A 25 17.57 34.17 -1.78
C ARG A 25 17.48 34.74 -0.36
N ALA A 26 16.82 34.03 0.54
CA ALA A 26 16.81 34.39 1.96
C ALA A 26 18.21 34.19 2.58
N PRO A 27 18.68 35.10 3.46
CA PRO A 27 20.00 34.99 4.07
C PRO A 27 20.03 33.87 5.11
N ALA A 28 21.07 33.05 5.03
CA ALA A 28 21.41 32.02 6.01
C ALA A 28 21.65 32.65 7.39
N GLY A 29 20.75 32.35 8.34
CA GLY A 29 20.94 32.62 9.76
C GLY A 29 22.07 31.75 10.30
N ARG A 30 23.27 32.31 10.36
CA ARG A 30 24.44 31.76 11.06
C ARG A 30 24.20 31.90 12.56
N ILE A 31 23.78 30.83 13.22
CA ILE A 31 23.72 30.76 14.69
C ILE A 31 25.10 30.28 15.18
N THR A 32 25.96 31.24 15.52
CA THR A 32 27.17 30.97 16.31
C THR A 32 26.74 30.74 17.76
N SER A 33 26.64 29.48 18.17
CA SER A 33 26.59 29.13 19.60
C SER A 33 28.02 29.00 20.11
N THR A 34 28.49 30.07 20.75
CA THR A 34 29.71 30.09 21.56
C THR A 34 29.33 29.79 23.01
N ALA A 35 29.57 28.57 23.46
CA ALA A 35 29.73 28.23 24.88
C ALA A 35 31.07 27.49 24.97
N SER A 36 32.14 28.15 25.45
CA SER A 36 32.57 28.14 26.86
C SER A 36 32.62 26.69 27.35
N VAL A 37 33.70 25.92 27.14
CA VAL A 37 35.00 26.01 27.83
C VAL A 37 34.82 26.48 29.27
N ASP A 38 34.59 25.51 30.15
CA ASP A 38 35.06 25.55 31.54
C ASP A 38 35.59 24.17 31.92
N ASP A 39 36.89 24.18 32.16
CA ASP A 39 37.74 23.44 33.07
C ASP A 39 37.27 22.14 33.79
N ALA A 40 38.08 21.12 33.53
CA ALA A 40 38.89 20.38 34.50
C ALA A 40 38.23 19.72 35.74
N ALA A 41 38.14 18.39 35.69
CA ALA A 41 38.59 17.54 36.80
C ALA A 41 38.99 16.13 36.29
N PRO A 42 40.22 15.65 36.56
CA PRO A 42 40.60 14.28 36.23
C PRO A 42 39.96 13.32 37.21
N ARG A 43 38.85 12.68 36.83
CA ARG A 43 38.26 11.60 37.64
C ARG A 43 39.12 10.35 37.53
N SER A 44 39.65 9.99 38.68
CA SER A 44 40.47 8.83 38.97
C SER A 44 39.86 7.55 38.43
N ARG A 45 40.61 6.99 37.50
CA ARG A 45 40.74 5.57 37.18
C ARG A 45 41.02 4.78 38.46
N THR A 46 40.01 4.12 39.02
CA THR A 46 40.08 2.81 39.71
C THR A 46 38.71 2.48 40.29
N ASP A 47 37.85 1.81 39.51
CA ASP A 47 36.99 0.78 40.10
C ASP A 47 36.69 -0.30 39.05
N ALA A 48 37.76 -1.00 38.65
CA ALA A 48 37.68 -2.27 37.96
C ALA A 48 37.34 -3.34 39.02
N GLY A 49 36.09 -3.34 39.48
CA GLY A 49 35.71 -4.15 40.63
C GLY A 49 34.27 -4.58 40.53
N ARG A 50 34.06 -5.80 40.05
CA ARG A 50 32.78 -6.54 40.14
C ARG A 50 31.69 -6.02 39.19
N MET A 51 31.91 -6.23 37.89
CA MET A 51 30.81 -6.61 37.01
C MET A 51 30.19 -7.88 37.60
N LEU A 52 29.14 -7.72 38.41
CA LEU A 52 28.25 -8.80 38.80
C LEU A 52 27.82 -9.45 37.49
N ARG A 53 28.41 -10.60 37.17
CA ARG A 53 27.99 -11.43 36.05
C ARG A 53 26.50 -11.63 36.24
N ARG A 54 25.71 -10.93 35.42
CA ARG A 54 24.26 -11.10 35.39
C ARG A 54 24.05 -12.60 35.21
N PRO A 55 23.38 -13.29 36.15
CA PRO A 55 23.19 -14.73 36.03
C PRO A 55 22.58 -15.01 34.67
N ALA A 56 23.15 -15.98 33.96
CA ALA A 56 22.66 -16.35 32.64
C ALA A 56 21.16 -16.64 32.77
N PRO A 57 20.31 -16.08 31.89
CA PRO A 57 18.87 -16.29 31.97
C PRO A 57 18.62 -17.79 31.95
N VAL A 58 17.94 -18.28 32.99
CA VAL A 58 17.58 -19.70 33.10
C VAL A 58 16.75 -20.05 31.87
N PRO A 59 17.11 -21.11 31.12
CA PRO A 59 16.34 -21.50 29.96
C PRO A 59 14.94 -21.92 30.40
N LEU A 60 13.94 -21.09 30.05
CA LEU A 60 12.53 -21.42 30.23
C LEU A 60 12.21 -22.71 29.48
N SER A 61 11.46 -23.59 30.15
CA SER A 61 10.89 -24.79 29.56
C SER A 61 9.93 -24.43 28.41
N LYS A 62 9.65 -25.40 27.53
CA LYS A 62 8.74 -25.19 26.39
C LYS A 62 7.36 -24.71 26.85
N GLU A 63 6.82 -25.31 27.92
CA GLU A 63 5.53 -24.98 28.51
C GLU A 63 5.50 -23.55 29.07
N GLU A 64 6.56 -23.11 29.77
CA GLU A 64 6.65 -21.74 30.28
C GLU A 64 6.73 -20.70 29.16
N ARG A 65 7.36 -21.03 28.02
CA ARG A 65 7.41 -20.15 26.84
C ARG A 65 6.05 -20.01 26.19
N GLU A 66 5.31 -21.11 26.05
CA GLU A 66 3.96 -21.09 25.49
C GLU A 66 2.99 -20.33 26.40
N ALA A 67 3.05 -20.57 27.72
CA ALA A 67 2.26 -19.81 28.69
C ALA A 67 2.57 -18.30 28.67
N LEU A 68 3.85 -17.94 28.54
CA LEU A 68 4.28 -16.55 28.43
C LEU A 68 3.78 -15.89 27.14
N LEU A 69 3.79 -16.62 26.02
CA LEU A 69 3.24 -16.13 24.76
C LEU A 69 1.73 -15.88 24.86
N VAL A 70 0.98 -16.82 25.43
CA VAL A 70 -0.47 -16.67 25.65
C VAL A 70 -0.78 -15.46 26.53
N ALA A 71 -0.07 -15.32 27.66
CA ALA A 71 -0.23 -14.18 28.55
C ALA A 71 0.05 -12.85 27.85
N ARG A 72 1.12 -12.78 27.04
CA ARG A 72 1.48 -11.58 26.28
C ARG A 72 0.47 -11.26 25.18
N THR A 73 -0.10 -12.27 24.53
CA THR A 73 -1.15 -12.05 23.52
C THR A 73 -2.44 -11.51 24.15
N GLU A 74 -2.79 -11.97 25.36
CA GLU A 74 -3.95 -11.46 26.08
C GLU A 74 -3.73 -10.01 26.56
N GLU A 75 -2.53 -9.68 27.04
CA GLU A 75 -2.16 -8.31 27.40
C GLU A 75 -2.29 -7.35 26.20
N VAL A 76 -1.76 -7.73 25.04
CA VAL A 76 -1.88 -6.94 23.81
C VAL A 76 -3.35 -6.81 23.37
N SER A 77 -4.13 -7.88 23.47
CA SER A 77 -5.57 -7.88 23.18
C SER A 77 -6.33 -6.90 24.09
N GLN A 78 -6.02 -6.87 25.39
CA GLN A 78 -6.62 -5.92 26.33
C GLN A 78 -6.21 -4.48 26.06
N MET A 79 -4.94 -4.22 25.74
CA MET A 79 -4.48 -2.90 25.33
C MET A 79 -5.22 -2.41 24.08
N LEU A 80 -5.39 -3.27 23.07
CA LEU A 80 -6.10 -2.94 21.83
C LEU A 80 -7.58 -2.63 22.10
N LYS A 81 -8.25 -3.39 22.97
CA LYS A 81 -9.63 -3.10 23.40
C LYS A 81 -9.73 -1.73 24.06
N GLY A 82 -8.78 -1.38 24.94
CA GLY A 82 -8.72 -0.07 25.58
C GLY A 82 -8.55 1.08 24.58
N VAL A 83 -7.63 0.94 23.63
CA VAL A 83 -7.41 1.92 22.56
C VAL A 83 -8.66 2.07 21.68
N SER A 84 -9.32 0.96 21.33
CA SER A 84 -10.57 0.98 20.54
C SER A 84 -11.69 1.74 21.26
N ALA A 85 -11.84 1.56 22.58
CA ALA A 85 -12.84 2.28 23.36
C ALA A 85 -12.55 3.80 23.38
N GLN A 86 -11.30 4.20 23.61
CA GLN A 86 -10.89 5.61 23.58
C GLN A 86 -11.15 6.26 22.21
N LEU A 87 -10.89 5.53 21.12
CA LEU A 87 -11.18 5.99 19.76
C LEU A 87 -12.68 6.21 19.54
N SER A 88 -13.52 5.31 20.04
CA SER A 88 -14.98 5.46 19.95
C SER A 88 -15.48 6.70 20.71
N ASP A 89 -14.91 6.99 21.89
CA ASP A 89 -15.26 8.18 22.66
C ASP A 89 -14.87 9.47 21.95
N ILE A 90 -13.68 9.49 21.33
CA ILE A 90 -13.22 10.63 20.51
C ILE A 90 -14.15 10.84 19.31
N GLN A 91 -14.57 9.75 18.64
CA GLN A 91 -15.51 9.83 17.52
C GLN A 91 -16.86 10.41 17.95
N ASN A 92 -17.38 9.96 19.11
CA ASN A 92 -18.63 10.46 19.66
C ASN A 92 -18.56 11.95 20.02
N GLU A 93 -17.45 12.41 20.63
CA GLU A 93 -17.30 13.84 20.97
C GLU A 93 -17.06 14.71 19.72
N ALA A 94 -16.37 14.19 18.71
CA ALA A 94 -16.23 14.86 17.42
C ALA A 94 -17.59 15.02 16.72
N ALA A 95 -18.43 13.96 16.71
CA ALA A 95 -19.77 14.02 16.15
C ALA A 95 -20.66 15.04 16.88
N ARG A 96 -20.60 15.08 18.21
CA ARG A 96 -21.31 16.10 19.01
C ARG A 96 -20.82 17.51 18.70
N SER A 97 -19.51 17.71 18.54
CA SER A 97 -18.92 19.00 18.20
C SER A 97 -19.39 19.50 16.83
N VAL A 98 -19.43 18.61 15.83
CA VAL A 98 -19.97 18.92 14.50
C VAL A 98 -21.46 19.30 14.58
N SER A 99 -22.26 18.60 15.38
CA SER A 99 -23.67 18.95 15.59
C SER A 99 -23.83 20.35 16.20
N ARG A 100 -23.05 20.71 17.23
CA ARG A 100 -23.08 22.05 17.84
C ARG A 100 -22.69 23.15 16.84
N ILE A 101 -21.70 22.87 15.98
CA ILE A 101 -21.30 23.79 14.91
C ILE A 101 -22.42 23.93 13.87
N ALA A 102 -23.10 22.84 13.49
CA ALA A 102 -24.21 22.89 12.54
C ALA A 102 -25.39 23.73 13.08
N ASP A 103 -25.74 23.56 14.36
CA ASP A 103 -26.83 24.32 15.00
C ASP A 103 -26.50 25.82 15.07
N SER A 104 -25.26 26.17 15.45
CA SER A 104 -24.80 27.57 15.46
C SER A 104 -24.72 28.17 14.05
N ALA A 105 -24.31 27.39 13.04
CA ALA A 105 -24.27 27.83 11.66
C ALA A 105 -25.67 28.08 11.09
N HIS A 106 -26.67 27.27 11.48
CA HIS A 106 -28.07 27.51 11.14
C HIS A 106 -28.60 28.82 11.72
N LEU A 107 -28.22 29.17 12.95
CA LEU A 107 -28.55 30.46 13.54
C LEU A 107 -27.92 31.64 12.79
N MET A 108 -26.67 31.49 12.31
CA MET A 108 -25.98 32.53 11.54
C MET A 108 -26.46 32.63 10.08
N ALA A 109 -26.90 31.52 9.48
CA ALA A 109 -27.48 31.49 8.13
C ALA A 109 -28.76 32.32 8.01
N ALA A 110 -29.51 32.47 9.11
CA ALA A 110 -30.69 33.32 9.15
C ALA A 110 -30.36 34.83 9.08
N THR A 111 -29.10 35.22 9.30
CA THR A 111 -28.66 36.62 9.35
C THR A 111 -27.64 37.00 8.26
N ALA A 112 -26.85 36.05 7.75
CA ALA A 112 -25.87 36.26 6.68
C ALA A 112 -26.23 35.46 5.43
N GLY A 113 -26.31 36.11 4.27
CA GLY A 113 -26.75 35.50 3.01
C GLY A 113 -25.99 34.22 2.63
N GLN A 114 -26.74 33.23 2.10
CA GLN A 114 -26.31 31.84 1.79
C GLN A 114 -24.96 31.68 1.07
N ARG A 115 -24.50 32.68 0.31
CA ARG A 115 -23.26 32.60 -0.47
C ARG A 115 -22.00 32.61 0.38
N PHE A 116 -22.03 33.20 1.58
CA PHE A 116 -20.85 33.26 2.45
C PHE A 116 -20.58 31.91 3.15
N LEU A 117 -21.63 31.16 3.48
CA LEU A 117 -21.54 29.84 4.13
C LEU A 117 -20.91 28.77 3.24
N ALA A 118 -21.15 28.82 1.92
CA ALA A 118 -20.56 27.87 0.98
C ALA A 118 -19.03 27.99 0.91
N VAL A 119 -18.50 29.22 1.03
CA VAL A 119 -17.05 29.49 0.95
C VAL A 119 -16.32 29.00 2.20
N LEU A 120 -16.95 29.08 3.38
CA LEU A 120 -16.36 28.61 4.63
C LEU A 120 -16.57 27.12 4.90
N ALA A 121 -17.66 26.53 4.41
CA ALA A 121 -17.95 25.11 4.61
C ALA A 121 -16.95 24.19 3.87
N TYR A 122 -16.50 24.60 2.67
CA TYR A 122 -15.62 23.78 1.84
C TYR A 122 -14.24 23.47 2.48
N PRO A 123 -13.45 24.45 2.97
CA PRO A 123 -12.17 24.15 3.62
C PRO A 123 -12.34 23.33 4.91
N PHE A 124 -13.44 23.53 5.64
CA PHE A 124 -13.74 22.75 6.85
C PHE A 124 -14.03 21.28 6.52
N LEU A 125 -14.82 20.99 5.48
CA LEU A 125 -15.08 19.62 5.03
C LEU A 125 -13.82 18.93 4.49
N MET A 126 -12.93 19.67 3.82
CA MET A 126 -11.63 19.16 3.38
C MET A 126 -10.74 18.78 4.58
N LEU A 127 -10.64 19.66 5.58
CA LEU A 127 -9.88 19.38 6.80
C LEU A 127 -10.46 18.17 7.56
N LEU A 128 -11.79 18.07 7.65
CA LEU A 128 -12.46 16.96 8.30
C LEU A 128 -12.17 15.63 7.59
N LYS A 129 -12.20 15.60 6.25
CA LYS A 129 -11.81 14.40 5.48
C LYS A 129 -10.35 14.01 5.72
N LEU A 130 -9.45 14.98 5.83
CA LEU A 130 -8.03 14.73 6.06
C LEU A 130 -7.76 14.13 7.45
N ILE A 131 -8.54 14.54 8.46
CA ILE A 131 -8.47 13.98 9.82
C ILE A 131 -9.13 12.59 9.90
N LEU A 132 -10.23 12.36 9.20
CA LEU A 132 -10.96 11.08 9.24
C LEU A 132 -10.33 9.99 8.36
N PHE A 133 -9.55 10.36 7.33
CA PHE A 133 -8.87 9.42 6.44
C PHE A 133 -7.98 8.38 7.16
N PRO A 134 -7.03 8.76 8.05
CA PRO A 134 -6.19 7.78 8.76
C PRO A 134 -7.01 6.86 9.67
N LEU A 135 -8.14 7.33 10.19
CA LEU A 135 -9.04 6.54 11.02
C LEU A 135 -9.67 5.36 10.25
N SER A 136 -10.06 5.60 8.99
CA SER A 136 -10.62 4.55 8.12
C SER A 136 -9.60 3.45 7.78
N VAL A 137 -8.32 3.81 7.67
CA VAL A 137 -7.22 2.88 7.44
C VAL A 137 -6.99 2.01 8.68
N VAL A 138 -7.01 2.59 9.88
CA VAL A 138 -6.86 1.85 11.15
C VAL A 138 -8.03 0.89 11.38
N GLN A 139 -9.27 1.30 11.09
CA GLN A 139 -10.44 0.41 11.19
C GLN A 139 -10.37 -0.76 10.21
N ARG A 140 -9.86 -0.57 8.99
CA ARG A 140 -9.63 -1.67 8.03
C ARG A 140 -8.55 -2.64 8.51
N ILE A 141 -7.47 -2.13 9.11
CA ILE A 141 -6.40 -2.97 9.65
C ILE A 141 -6.93 -3.81 10.84
N LEU A 142 -7.69 -3.19 11.75
CA LEU A 142 -8.24 -3.89 12.91
C LEU A 142 -9.34 -4.91 12.53
N GLY A 143 -10.14 -4.62 11.50
CA GLY A 143 -11.16 -5.55 11.00
C GLY A 143 -10.60 -6.83 10.36
N ARG A 144 -9.35 -6.81 9.87
CA ARG A 144 -8.68 -7.98 9.27
C ARG A 144 -8.13 -8.98 10.29
N PHE A 145 -8.10 -8.64 11.58
CA PHE A 145 -7.66 -9.57 12.64
C PHE A 145 -8.80 -10.41 13.24
N ALA A 146 -10.01 -10.37 12.66
CA ALA A 146 -11.03 -11.35 12.99
C ALA A 146 -10.54 -12.72 12.52
N PRO A 147 -10.35 -13.72 13.43
CA PRO A 147 -9.85 -15.02 13.04
C PRO A 147 -10.88 -15.70 12.14
N THR A 148 -10.56 -15.80 10.86
CA THR A 148 -11.25 -16.72 9.95
C THR A 148 -10.98 -18.13 10.46
N ARG A 149 -11.97 -18.73 11.12
CA ARG A 149 -11.99 -20.17 11.39
C ARG A 149 -11.98 -20.88 10.05
N HIS A 150 -10.80 -21.30 9.62
CA HIS A 150 -10.64 -22.28 8.57
C HIS A 150 -11.25 -23.58 9.09
N TYR A 151 -12.42 -23.96 8.58
CA TYR A 151 -12.86 -25.34 8.70
C TYR A 151 -11.97 -26.15 7.75
N ASP A 152 -11.28 -27.12 8.33
CA ASP A 152 -10.54 -28.18 7.66
C ASP A 152 -11.56 -29.30 7.46
N ASP A 153 -12.21 -29.31 6.31
CA ASP A 153 -13.14 -30.35 5.88
C ASP A 153 -12.33 -31.53 5.35
N GLY A 154 -12.30 -32.59 6.16
CA GLY A 154 -11.60 -33.84 5.88
C GLY A 154 -11.97 -34.39 4.50
N GLU A 155 -11.05 -34.25 3.56
CA GLU A 155 -11.17 -34.79 2.21
C GLU A 155 -10.76 -36.26 2.21
N THR A 156 -11.67 -37.08 1.68
CA THR A 156 -11.54 -38.52 1.49
C THR A 156 -10.39 -38.85 0.55
N VAL A 157 -9.46 -39.67 1.05
CA VAL A 157 -8.33 -40.26 0.30
C VAL A 157 -8.88 -41.09 -0.86
N HIS A 158 -8.83 -40.52 -2.07
CA HIS A 158 -9.08 -41.25 -3.30
C HIS A 158 -7.72 -41.71 -3.85
N ASP A 159 -7.47 -43.00 -3.66
CA ASP A 159 -6.31 -43.74 -4.17
C ASP A 159 -6.42 -43.82 -5.70
N TRP A 160 -5.62 -43.02 -6.42
CA TRP A 160 -5.53 -43.04 -7.88
C TRP A 160 -4.08 -43.27 -8.28
N ASP A 161 -3.89 -44.44 -8.88
CA ASP A 161 -2.85 -44.89 -9.80
C ASP A 161 -1.64 -43.95 -10.03
N GLU A 162 -0.50 -44.43 -9.56
CA GLU A 162 0.85 -43.90 -9.70
C GLU A 162 1.37 -44.06 -11.16
N GLU A 163 0.74 -43.38 -12.13
CA GLU A 163 1.16 -43.41 -13.54
C GLU A 163 1.71 -42.05 -13.98
N THR A 164 3.04 -41.92 -13.93
CA THR A 164 3.86 -40.88 -14.57
C THR A 164 3.48 -39.42 -14.26
N ALA A 165 3.71 -39.00 -13.02
CA ALA A 165 3.87 -37.59 -12.69
C ALA A 165 5.11 -37.03 -13.41
N GLU A 166 4.91 -36.53 -14.62
CA GLU A 166 5.90 -35.71 -15.33
C GLU A 166 6.31 -34.58 -14.38
N LYS A 167 7.59 -34.56 -14.00
CA LYS A 167 8.15 -33.67 -12.99
C LYS A 167 8.19 -32.25 -13.57
N SER A 168 7.05 -31.56 -13.54
CA SER A 168 6.97 -30.15 -13.97
C SER A 168 7.90 -29.33 -13.08
N GLU A 169 8.91 -28.70 -13.68
CA GLU A 169 9.80 -27.76 -13.01
C GLU A 169 8.97 -26.77 -12.17
N PRO A 170 9.38 -26.46 -10.93
CA PRO A 170 8.62 -25.56 -10.07
C PRO A 170 8.45 -24.22 -10.77
N GLU A 171 7.20 -23.81 -10.97
CA GLU A 171 6.86 -22.54 -11.61
C GLU A 171 7.52 -21.38 -10.86
N GLN A 172 8.47 -20.69 -11.51
CA GLN A 172 9.20 -19.60 -10.88
C GLN A 172 8.33 -18.34 -10.85
N LEU A 173 7.65 -18.13 -9.74
CA LEU A 173 6.85 -16.91 -9.49
C LEU A 173 7.77 -15.74 -9.16
N ALA A 174 7.45 -14.56 -9.70
CA ALA A 174 8.14 -13.34 -9.33
C ALA A 174 7.43 -12.62 -8.18
N THR A 175 8.18 -11.77 -7.51
CA THR A 175 7.79 -11.03 -6.31
C THR A 175 7.74 -9.54 -6.56
N PHE A 176 7.12 -8.78 -5.66
CA PHE A 176 7.22 -7.31 -5.70
C PHE A 176 8.63 -6.80 -5.41
N ASN A 177 9.46 -7.61 -4.74
CA ASN A 177 10.87 -7.30 -4.59
C ASN A 177 11.59 -7.30 -5.95
N ASP A 178 11.26 -8.23 -6.85
CA ASP A 178 11.78 -8.21 -8.23
C ASP A 178 11.37 -6.93 -8.99
N MET A 179 10.13 -6.46 -8.79
CA MET A 179 9.64 -5.24 -9.43
C MET A 179 10.40 -3.99 -8.95
N LEU A 180 10.71 -3.93 -7.66
CA LEU A 180 11.53 -2.88 -7.06
C LEU A 180 12.95 -2.86 -7.63
N GLU A 181 13.58 -4.03 -7.77
CA GLU A 181 14.92 -4.15 -8.37
C GLU A 181 14.94 -3.66 -9.82
N LEU A 182 13.82 -3.81 -10.53
CA LEU A 182 13.64 -3.32 -11.90
C LEU A 182 13.18 -1.86 -11.98
N ASN A 183 12.97 -1.15 -10.87
CA ASN A 183 12.37 0.19 -10.85
C ASN A 183 10.99 0.26 -11.54
N VAL A 184 10.21 -0.81 -11.45
CA VAL A 184 8.79 -0.83 -11.80
C VAL A 184 7.98 -0.45 -10.57
N ILE A 185 7.01 0.45 -10.72
CA ILE A 185 6.15 0.89 -9.61
C ILE A 185 4.70 0.66 -9.97
N PHE A 186 4.04 -0.18 -9.19
CA PHE A 186 2.60 -0.39 -9.29
C PHE A 186 1.82 0.48 -8.30
N MET A 187 0.64 0.90 -8.72
CA MET A 187 -0.33 1.68 -7.94
C MET A 187 -1.65 0.93 -7.84
N ASP A 188 -2.43 1.27 -6.83
CA ASP A 188 -3.83 0.84 -6.70
C ASP A 188 -4.79 1.67 -7.58
N ASN A 189 -6.09 1.39 -7.44
CA ASN A 189 -7.15 2.11 -8.16
C ASN A 189 -7.25 3.60 -7.78
N GLN A 190 -6.75 3.99 -6.60
CA GLN A 190 -6.71 5.36 -6.09
C GLN A 190 -5.43 6.12 -6.49
N ARG A 191 -4.58 5.50 -7.32
CA ARG A 191 -3.26 6.03 -7.73
C ARG A 191 -2.28 6.17 -6.57
N VAL A 192 -2.46 5.39 -5.50
CA VAL A 192 -1.50 5.28 -4.41
C VAL A 192 -0.51 4.16 -4.76
N PRO A 193 0.81 4.43 -4.74
CA PRO A 193 1.81 3.37 -4.94
C PRO A 193 1.64 2.24 -3.93
N LEU A 194 1.64 0.99 -4.41
CA LEU A 194 1.54 -0.18 -3.55
C LEU A 194 2.76 -0.33 -2.64
N TYR A 195 3.90 0.19 -3.10
CA TYR A 195 5.17 0.23 -2.38
C TYR A 195 5.97 1.45 -2.85
N SER A 196 6.96 1.85 -2.07
CA SER A 196 7.86 2.95 -2.41
C SER A 196 9.32 2.58 -2.16
N GLN A 197 10.24 3.10 -2.97
CA GLN A 197 11.68 2.94 -2.74
C GLN A 197 12.14 3.54 -1.40
N ALA A 198 11.39 4.50 -0.85
CA ALA A 198 11.68 5.04 0.47
C ALA A 198 11.53 3.98 1.58
N GLN A 199 10.62 3.00 1.41
CA GLN A 199 10.42 1.92 2.36
C GLN A 199 11.59 0.93 2.41
N THR A 200 12.35 0.79 1.32
CA THR A 200 13.51 -0.12 1.27
C THR A 200 14.82 0.50 1.73
N ARG A 201 14.80 1.73 2.28
CA ARG A 201 15.99 2.44 2.76
C ARG A 201 16.65 1.73 3.95
N GLY A 202 17.57 0.82 3.65
CA GLY A 202 18.44 0.14 4.61
C GLY A 202 18.74 -1.31 4.22
N THR A 203 17.73 -2.02 3.72
CA THR A 203 17.85 -3.44 3.32
C THR A 203 17.92 -3.63 1.81
N GLY A 204 17.44 -2.65 1.04
CA GLY A 204 17.28 -2.77 -0.41
C GLY A 204 16.23 -3.81 -0.81
N ARG A 205 15.49 -4.37 0.15
CA ARG A 205 14.49 -5.44 -0.06
C ARG A 205 13.29 -5.29 0.85
N LEU A 206 12.13 -5.70 0.35
CA LEU A 206 10.90 -5.80 1.16
C LEU A 206 11.01 -6.94 2.17
N GLY A 207 10.48 -6.72 3.37
CA GLY A 207 10.29 -7.80 4.34
C GLY A 207 9.16 -8.74 3.92
N ARG A 208 9.18 -10.00 4.34
CA ARG A 208 8.15 -11.00 4.00
C ARG A 208 6.72 -10.55 4.33
N LEU A 209 6.54 -9.88 5.48
CA LEU A 209 5.23 -9.36 5.89
C LEU A 209 4.78 -8.16 5.04
N GLU A 210 5.71 -7.28 4.67
CA GLU A 210 5.44 -6.15 3.80
C GLU A 210 5.03 -6.63 2.41
N GLU A 211 5.75 -7.61 1.89
CA GLU A 211 5.44 -8.21 0.60
C GLU A 211 4.07 -8.86 0.57
N GLN A 212 3.71 -9.61 1.62
CA GLN A 212 2.37 -10.17 1.75
C GLN A 212 1.28 -9.08 1.75
N PHE A 213 1.49 -7.99 2.49
CA PHE A 213 0.56 -6.86 2.50
C PHE A 213 0.42 -6.19 1.12
N ILE A 214 1.53 -6.07 0.38
CA ILE A 214 1.53 -5.52 -0.98
C ILE A 214 0.73 -6.43 -1.92
N VAL A 215 0.92 -7.75 -1.84
CA VAL A 215 0.16 -8.73 -2.63
C VAL A 215 -1.34 -8.65 -2.32
N ASP A 216 -1.71 -8.56 -1.04
CA ASP A 216 -3.11 -8.43 -0.63
C ASP A 216 -3.76 -7.15 -1.19
N ASN A 217 -3.04 -6.02 -1.15
CA ASN A 217 -3.53 -4.76 -1.73
C ASN A 217 -3.62 -4.83 -3.26
N ALA A 218 -2.68 -5.50 -3.93
CA ALA A 218 -2.72 -5.71 -5.37
C ALA A 218 -3.94 -6.54 -5.78
N MET A 219 -4.18 -7.66 -5.10
CA MET A 219 -5.36 -8.50 -5.32
C MET A 219 -6.65 -7.72 -5.08
N GLN A 220 -6.72 -6.93 -4.00
CA GLN A 220 -7.88 -6.09 -3.74
C GLN A 220 -8.12 -5.09 -4.89
N ALA A 221 -7.08 -4.40 -5.36
CA ALA A 221 -7.21 -3.46 -6.47
C ALA A 221 -7.66 -4.15 -7.77
N ILE A 222 -7.17 -5.37 -8.04
CA ILE A 222 -7.60 -6.20 -9.18
C ILE A 222 -9.09 -6.55 -9.04
N ARG A 223 -9.52 -7.07 -7.88
CA ARG A 223 -10.93 -7.45 -7.63
C ARG A 223 -11.88 -6.26 -7.76
N GLU A 224 -11.53 -5.11 -7.20
CA GLU A 224 -12.35 -3.88 -7.31
C GLU A 224 -12.53 -3.42 -8.76
N CYS A 225 -11.64 -3.81 -9.68
CA CYS A 225 -11.71 -3.42 -11.08
C CYS A 225 -12.45 -4.45 -11.96
N SER A 226 -12.79 -5.63 -11.44
CA SER A 226 -13.42 -6.72 -12.20
C SER A 226 -14.76 -6.29 -12.82
N GLU A 227 -15.55 -5.47 -12.13
CA GLU A 227 -16.86 -5.02 -12.59
C GLU A 227 -16.80 -4.25 -13.91
N PHE A 228 -15.68 -3.58 -14.19
CA PHE A 228 -15.46 -2.82 -15.43
C PHE A 228 -14.98 -3.70 -16.59
N THR A 229 -14.81 -5.01 -16.38
CA THR A 229 -14.29 -5.94 -17.39
C THR A 229 -15.34 -6.86 -18.00
N ALA A 230 -16.62 -6.65 -17.66
CA ALA A 230 -17.73 -7.51 -18.13
C ALA A 230 -17.84 -7.58 -19.66
N ASP A 231 -17.53 -6.49 -20.37
CA ASP A 231 -17.63 -6.40 -21.83
C ASP A 231 -16.31 -6.76 -22.55
N LEU A 232 -15.26 -7.13 -21.81
CA LEU A 232 -13.98 -7.50 -22.41
C LEU A 232 -14.05 -8.91 -23.03
N PRO A 233 -13.35 -9.14 -24.16
CA PRO A 233 -13.31 -10.46 -24.77
C PRO A 233 -12.68 -11.48 -23.82
N THR A 234 -13.24 -12.68 -23.84
CA THR A 234 -12.72 -13.83 -23.09
C THR A 234 -11.39 -14.29 -23.70
N PRO A 235 -10.35 -14.62 -22.91
CA PRO A 235 -9.10 -15.13 -23.43
C PRO A 235 -9.33 -16.41 -24.24
N ALA A 236 -8.75 -16.48 -25.44
CA ALA A 236 -8.96 -17.60 -26.36
C ALA A 236 -8.02 -18.79 -26.06
N THR A 237 -6.87 -18.52 -25.43
CA THR A 237 -5.81 -19.51 -25.19
C THR A 237 -5.16 -19.29 -23.82
N GLY A 238 -4.27 -20.22 -23.43
CA GLY A 238 -3.52 -20.13 -22.18
C GLY A 238 -4.28 -20.67 -20.96
N GLN A 239 -3.73 -20.42 -19.77
CA GLN A 239 -4.23 -20.97 -18.50
C GLN A 239 -5.64 -20.50 -18.12
N TYR A 240 -6.09 -19.37 -18.68
CA TYR A 240 -7.41 -18.80 -18.42
C TYR A 240 -8.31 -18.83 -19.67
N ALA A 241 -8.05 -19.75 -20.60
CA ALA A 241 -8.85 -19.89 -21.81
C ALA A 241 -10.32 -20.16 -21.48
N ASN A 242 -11.23 -19.49 -22.20
CA ASN A 242 -12.68 -19.62 -22.06
C ASN A 242 -13.27 -19.15 -20.70
N GLU A 243 -12.48 -18.53 -19.82
CA GLU A 243 -12.96 -17.95 -18.57
C GLU A 243 -13.13 -16.43 -18.73
N PRO A 244 -14.33 -15.85 -18.46
CA PRO A 244 -14.52 -14.41 -18.55
C PRO A 244 -13.54 -13.63 -17.66
N ILE A 245 -12.94 -12.56 -18.18
CA ILE A 245 -11.94 -11.75 -17.46
C ILE A 245 -12.46 -11.27 -16.10
N ARG A 246 -13.74 -10.89 -16.04
CA ARG A 246 -14.41 -10.54 -14.79
C ARG A 246 -14.27 -11.62 -13.72
N ASN A 247 -14.55 -12.88 -14.06
CA ASN A 247 -14.49 -13.98 -13.11
C ASN A 247 -13.06 -14.25 -12.66
N ILE A 248 -12.08 -14.17 -13.57
CA ILE A 248 -10.66 -14.32 -13.26
C ILE A 248 -10.21 -13.24 -12.27
N MET A 249 -10.59 -11.98 -12.52
CA MET A 249 -10.22 -10.86 -11.65
C MET A 249 -10.94 -10.89 -10.31
N ASP A 250 -12.22 -11.30 -10.27
CA ASP A 250 -12.96 -11.52 -9.02
C ASP A 250 -12.31 -12.63 -8.17
N GLY A 251 -11.90 -13.71 -8.81
CA GLY A 251 -11.30 -14.89 -8.19
C GLY A 251 -9.78 -14.85 -8.01
N VAL A 252 -9.12 -13.71 -8.28
CA VAL A 252 -7.65 -13.63 -8.34
C VAL A 252 -6.98 -14.15 -7.06
N GLN A 253 -5.94 -14.96 -7.25
CA GLN A 253 -5.13 -15.56 -6.18
C GLN A 253 -3.70 -14.98 -6.14
N PRO A 254 -2.96 -15.15 -5.03
CA PRO A 254 -1.57 -14.71 -4.94
C PRO A 254 -0.67 -15.30 -6.05
N ARG A 255 -0.95 -16.55 -6.45
CA ARG A 255 -0.22 -17.23 -7.54
C ARG A 255 -0.40 -16.52 -8.88
N ASP A 256 -1.60 -16.02 -9.17
CA ASP A 256 -1.89 -15.29 -10.41
C ASP A 256 -1.13 -13.97 -10.47
N VAL A 257 -1.06 -13.25 -9.34
CA VAL A 257 -0.22 -12.06 -9.20
C VAL A 257 1.24 -12.42 -9.45
N GLY A 258 1.75 -13.50 -8.85
CA GLY A 258 3.14 -13.94 -9.06
C GLY A 258 3.47 -14.27 -10.52
N ARG A 259 2.53 -14.87 -11.27
CA ARG A 259 2.67 -15.15 -12.71
C ARG A 259 2.68 -13.87 -13.54
N PHE A 260 1.77 -12.95 -13.25
CA PHE A 260 1.74 -11.64 -13.87
C PHE A 260 3.05 -10.89 -13.64
N LEU A 261 3.58 -10.88 -12.41
CA LEU A 261 4.87 -10.26 -12.11
C LEU A 261 6.02 -10.97 -12.83
N ALA A 262 5.97 -12.29 -13.02
CA ALA A 262 6.99 -13.02 -13.77
C ALA A 262 7.00 -12.61 -15.25
N PHE A 263 5.83 -12.38 -15.85
CA PHE A 263 5.72 -11.79 -17.18
C PHE A 263 6.31 -10.37 -17.23
N VAL A 264 5.97 -9.50 -16.27
CA VAL A 264 6.53 -8.14 -16.19
C VAL A 264 8.05 -8.16 -16.06
N LYS A 265 8.59 -9.10 -15.26
CA LYS A 265 10.03 -9.33 -15.08
C LYS A 265 10.72 -9.76 -16.38
N ALA A 266 10.06 -10.58 -17.19
CA ALA A 266 10.58 -11.01 -18.49
C ALA A 266 10.58 -9.87 -19.54
N PHE A 267 9.63 -8.93 -19.45
CA PHE A 267 9.47 -7.82 -20.41
C PHE A 267 9.45 -6.43 -19.75
N PRO A 268 10.49 -6.03 -18.99
CA PRO A 268 10.43 -4.86 -18.13
C PRO A 268 10.47 -3.54 -18.90
N GLY A 269 10.98 -3.53 -20.14
CA GLY A 269 11.19 -2.31 -20.92
C GLY A 269 9.94 -1.44 -21.12
N LYS A 270 8.75 -2.04 -21.12
CA LYS A 270 7.47 -1.29 -21.19
C LYS A 270 7.08 -0.63 -19.86
N TYR A 271 7.55 -1.18 -18.74
CA TYR A 271 7.08 -0.83 -17.40
C TYR A 271 8.01 0.14 -16.67
N ILE A 272 9.31 0.08 -16.95
CA ILE A 272 10.34 0.89 -16.28
C ILE A 272 10.10 2.40 -16.46
N GLY A 273 10.32 3.15 -15.38
CA GLY A 273 10.30 4.63 -15.41
C GLY A 273 8.91 5.26 -15.45
N LYS A 274 7.86 4.43 -15.37
CA LYS A 274 6.46 4.87 -15.29
C LYS A 274 5.77 4.19 -14.11
N THR A 275 4.69 4.81 -13.62
CA THR A 275 3.83 4.21 -12.63
C THR A 275 2.61 3.60 -13.32
N TRP A 276 2.23 2.39 -12.90
CA TRP A 276 1.15 1.64 -13.54
C TRP A 276 0.10 1.23 -12.53
N LYS A 277 -1.19 1.33 -12.89
CA LYS A 277 -2.23 0.70 -12.07
C LYS A 277 -2.18 -0.80 -12.25
N VAL A 278 -2.07 -1.53 -11.15
CA VAL A 278 -1.93 -3.00 -11.18
C VAL A 278 -3.15 -3.67 -11.82
N SER A 279 -4.35 -3.18 -11.52
CA SER A 279 -5.62 -3.71 -12.04
C SER A 279 -5.71 -3.61 -13.57
N GLU A 280 -5.43 -2.42 -14.13
CA GLU A 280 -5.47 -2.17 -15.57
C GLU A 280 -4.40 -2.98 -16.33
N THR A 281 -3.18 -3.03 -15.79
CA THR A 281 -2.09 -3.81 -16.42
C THR A 281 -2.30 -5.32 -16.31
N PHE A 282 -2.88 -5.79 -15.22
CA PHE A 282 -3.29 -7.19 -15.05
C PHE A 282 -4.40 -7.57 -16.04
N ALA A 283 -5.45 -6.75 -16.18
CA ALA A 283 -6.50 -6.97 -17.16
C ALA A 283 -5.95 -6.99 -18.60
N THR A 284 -5.01 -6.09 -18.92
CA THR A 284 -4.33 -6.07 -20.22
C THR A 284 -3.51 -7.34 -20.44
N TRP A 285 -2.84 -7.87 -19.41
CA TRP A 285 -2.13 -9.14 -19.50
C TRP A 285 -3.09 -10.31 -19.78
N LEU A 286 -4.25 -10.36 -19.10
CA LEU A 286 -5.29 -11.34 -19.37
C LEU A 286 -5.84 -11.25 -20.80
N LEU A 287 -6.12 -10.04 -21.29
CA LEU A 287 -6.57 -9.78 -22.67
C LEU A 287 -5.59 -10.33 -23.72
N ASN A 288 -4.30 -10.38 -23.39
CA ASN A 288 -3.25 -10.92 -24.26
C ASN A 288 -3.03 -12.42 -24.06
N ASN A 289 -4.01 -13.16 -23.52
CA ASN A 289 -3.98 -14.59 -23.21
C ASN A 289 -3.01 -14.97 -22.08
N ALA A 290 -2.71 -14.03 -21.17
CA ALA A 290 -1.86 -14.25 -20.01
C ALA A 290 -0.58 -15.04 -20.34
N PRO A 291 0.26 -14.53 -21.28
CA PRO A 291 1.45 -15.24 -21.71
C PRO A 291 2.35 -15.52 -20.51
N GLY A 292 2.88 -16.74 -20.47
CA GLY A 292 3.86 -17.14 -19.46
C GLY A 292 5.16 -16.34 -19.58
N SER A 293 6.05 -16.53 -18.61
CA SER A 293 7.40 -15.93 -18.63
C SER A 293 8.36 -16.60 -19.60
N GLN A 294 7.98 -17.74 -20.21
CA GLN A 294 8.77 -18.43 -21.24
C GLN A 294 8.57 -17.73 -22.59
N GLY A 295 9.44 -16.76 -22.89
CA GLY A 295 9.63 -16.19 -24.22
C GLY A 295 10.64 -16.97 -25.04
#